data_AF-A0A7W7NT25-F1
#
_entry.id   AF-A0A7W7NT25-F1
#
_cell.length_a   1.000
_cell.length_b   1.000
_cell.length_c   1.000
_cell.angle_alpha   90.00
_cell.angle_beta   90.00
_cell.angle_gamma   90.00
#
_symmetry.space_group_name_H-M   'P 1'
#
loop_
_entity.id
_entity.type
_entity.pdbx_description
1 polymer ?
#
loop_
_entity_poly.entity_id
_entity_poly.type
_entity_poly.pdbx_seq_one_letter_code
_entity_poly.pdbx_strand_id
1 'polypeptide(L)'
;MIPGSTPIASAGAMNMIAALLEQRAGQQIAANRTWRIETALKPILRERGLGSLDELVAQLIAARTGELADQVVDALLNQETSFFRDVAVLDMIADAAQAMQAEAGHRRLRIWSAGCSTGQEPLSLAMLFSEREMPDPEIVATDVSPAALARARSGRFSQFEIQRGLPVRRMMTWFDSVNADWVAKPELVRKLQFRQHNLTLDAAPAGCFDIILCRNVMLYFSVAVRRKVFDTLASAIRPGGLLALGAGETVIGQTDHFTPCEKYRGFYRRVEAPGTLLATA
;
A
#
# COMPACT_ATOMS: atom_id res chain seq x y z
N MET A 1 -24.56 -36.43 9.61
CA MET A 1 -25.42 -35.23 9.74
C MET A 1 -24.96 -34.50 10.99
N ILE A 2 -24.27 -33.37 10.83
CA ILE A 2 -23.89 -32.48 11.94
C ILE A 2 -25.09 -31.53 12.16
N PRO A 3 -25.56 -31.31 13.40
CA PRO A 3 -26.75 -30.48 13.65
C PRO A 3 -26.53 -29.03 13.21
N GLY A 4 -27.61 -28.42 12.71
CA GLY A 4 -27.63 -27.13 12.02
C GLY A 4 -26.96 -25.98 12.75
N SER A 5 -25.86 -25.50 12.16
CA SER A 5 -25.45 -24.12 12.28
C SER A 5 -26.19 -23.31 11.20
N THR A 6 -27.27 -22.61 11.56
CA THR A 6 -27.22 -21.15 11.48
C THR A 6 -26.23 -20.53 10.49
N PRO A 7 -26.41 -20.43 9.15
CA PRO A 7 -25.43 -19.69 8.36
C PRO A 7 -25.27 -18.30 8.97
N ILE A 8 -24.04 -17.93 9.33
CA ILE A 8 -23.73 -16.64 9.98
C ILE A 8 -24.05 -15.47 9.02
N ALA A 9 -24.24 -15.77 7.72
CA ALA A 9 -24.51 -14.79 6.67
C ALA A 9 -25.35 -15.37 5.53
N SER A 10 -26.31 -14.59 5.04
CA SER A 10 -26.94 -14.83 3.75
C SER A 10 -26.02 -14.47 2.58
N ALA A 11 -26.26 -15.06 1.40
CA ALA A 11 -25.56 -14.67 0.17
C ALA A 11 -25.75 -13.18 -0.17
N GLY A 12 -26.91 -12.61 0.17
CA GLY A 12 -27.20 -11.18 0.00
C GLY A 12 -26.29 -10.31 0.86
N ALA A 13 -26.13 -10.66 2.14
CA ALA A 13 -25.27 -9.92 3.06
C ALA A 13 -23.81 -9.95 2.60
N MET A 14 -23.31 -11.13 2.19
CA MET A 14 -21.96 -11.30 1.68
C MET A 14 -21.69 -10.46 0.43
N ASN A 15 -22.64 -10.44 -0.52
CA ASN A 15 -22.53 -9.64 -1.74
C ASN A 15 -22.53 -8.14 -1.45
N MET A 16 -23.37 -7.66 -0.53
CA MET A 16 -23.40 -6.26 -0.13
C MET A 16 -22.07 -5.82 0.49
N ILE A 17 -21.51 -6.65 1.37
CA ILE A 17 -20.23 -6.36 2.03
C ILE A 17 -19.08 -6.37 1.02
N ALA A 18 -19.05 -7.34 0.11
CA ALA A 18 -18.03 -7.38 -0.96
C ALA A 18 -18.13 -6.16 -1.89
N ALA A 19 -19.35 -5.76 -2.26
CA ALA A 19 -19.58 -4.57 -3.07
C ALA A 19 -19.15 -3.29 -2.36
N LEU A 20 -19.36 -3.20 -1.04
CA LEU A 20 -18.91 -2.06 -0.24
C LEU A 20 -17.37 -1.94 -0.24
N LEU A 21 -16.65 -3.06 -0.10
CA LEU A 21 -15.19 -3.09 -0.18
C LEU A 21 -14.70 -2.63 -1.56
N GLU A 22 -15.29 -3.15 -2.63
CA GLU A 22 -14.91 -2.77 -4.00
C GLU A 22 -15.20 -1.29 -4.26
N GLN A 23 -16.35 -0.78 -3.82
CA GLN A 23 -16.72 0.62 -3.98
C GLN A 23 -15.77 1.58 -3.25
N ARG A 24 -15.39 1.25 -2.01
CA ARG A 24 -14.60 2.15 -1.15
C ARG A 24 -13.10 1.99 -1.27
N ALA A 25 -12.60 0.84 -1.70
CA ALA A 25 -11.16 0.57 -1.76
C ALA A 25 -10.70 -0.06 -3.08
N GLY A 26 -11.62 -0.41 -3.99
CA GLY A 26 -11.32 -1.10 -5.24
C GLY A 26 -10.95 -2.57 -5.10
N GLN A 27 -10.82 -3.09 -3.87
CA GLN A 27 -10.44 -4.49 -3.62
C GLN A 27 -11.63 -5.43 -3.81
N GLN A 28 -11.40 -6.52 -4.52
CA GLN A 28 -12.33 -7.63 -4.70
C GLN A 28 -11.92 -8.81 -3.83
N ILE A 29 -12.91 -9.48 -3.25
CA ILE A 29 -12.71 -10.75 -2.54
C ILE A 29 -12.89 -11.87 -3.55
N ALA A 30 -11.83 -12.62 -3.81
CA ALA A 30 -11.90 -13.80 -4.67
C ALA A 30 -12.91 -14.81 -4.11
N ALA A 31 -13.66 -15.50 -4.99
CA ALA A 31 -14.72 -16.43 -4.58
C ALA A 31 -14.25 -17.52 -3.59
N ASN A 32 -13.00 -17.99 -3.74
CA ASN A 32 -12.39 -18.98 -2.84
C ASN A 32 -11.93 -18.40 -1.48
N ARG A 33 -12.05 -17.10 -1.27
CA ARG A 33 -11.69 -16.37 -0.03
C ARG A 33 -12.88 -15.71 0.65
N THR A 34 -14.11 -16.03 0.23
CA THR A 34 -15.36 -15.49 0.79
C THR A 34 -15.47 -15.69 2.31
N TRP A 35 -14.91 -16.77 2.84
CA TRP A 35 -14.81 -17.05 4.29
C TRP A 35 -14.09 -15.94 5.09
N ARG A 36 -13.23 -15.13 4.45
CA ARG A 36 -12.55 -14.00 5.10
C ARG A 36 -13.54 -12.97 5.61
N ILE A 37 -14.68 -12.79 4.94
CA ILE A 37 -15.67 -11.78 5.34
C ILE A 37 -16.14 -12.08 6.77
N GLU A 38 -16.57 -13.31 7.03
CA GLU A 38 -17.03 -13.73 8.35
C GLU A 38 -15.91 -13.63 9.40
N THR A 39 -14.70 -14.10 9.06
CA THR A 39 -13.58 -14.12 10.00
C THR A 39 -13.11 -12.71 10.36
N ALA A 40 -13.02 -11.82 9.38
CA ALA A 40 -12.55 -10.45 9.56
C ALA A 40 -13.56 -9.58 10.30
N LEU A 41 -14.87 -9.81 10.10
CA LEU A 41 -15.92 -9.00 10.72
C LEU A 41 -16.39 -9.52 12.07
N LYS A 42 -15.96 -10.71 12.49
CA LYS A 42 -16.28 -11.29 13.80
C LYS A 42 -16.00 -10.35 14.99
N PRO A 43 -14.88 -9.60 15.05
CA PRO A 43 -14.64 -8.62 16.11
C PRO A 43 -15.70 -7.51 16.13
N ILE A 44 -16.06 -7.00 14.95
CA ILE A 44 -17.08 -5.93 14.80
C ILE A 44 -18.46 -6.43 15.24
N LEU A 45 -18.83 -7.66 14.86
CA LEU A 45 -20.07 -8.29 15.32
C LEU A 45 -20.10 -8.39 16.85
N ARG A 46 -19.02 -8.86 17.46
CA ARG A 46 -18.91 -9.00 18.92
C ARG A 46 -19.00 -7.67 19.65
N GLU A 47 -18.29 -6.65 19.18
CA GLU A 47 -18.30 -5.30 19.78
C GLU A 47 -19.69 -4.67 19.72
N ARG A 48 -20.45 -4.95 18.65
CA ARG A 48 -21.80 -4.42 18.43
C ARG A 48 -22.91 -5.32 18.96
N GLY A 49 -22.59 -6.48 19.54
CA GLY A 49 -23.56 -7.45 20.04
C GLY A 49 -24.45 -8.07 18.94
N LEU A 50 -23.94 -8.17 17.71
CA LEU A 50 -24.67 -8.69 16.56
C LEU A 50 -24.47 -10.20 16.40
N GLY A 51 -25.54 -10.93 16.07
CA GLY A 51 -25.54 -12.37 15.90
C GLY A 51 -25.21 -12.84 14.47
N SER A 52 -25.30 -11.96 13.47
CA SER A 52 -25.14 -12.32 12.06
C SER A 52 -24.62 -11.16 11.19
N LEU A 53 -24.10 -11.48 10.01
CA LEU A 53 -23.75 -10.47 9.01
C LEU A 53 -24.98 -9.79 8.40
N ASP A 54 -26.14 -10.45 8.40
CA ASP A 54 -27.41 -9.85 7.97
C ASP A 54 -27.82 -8.69 8.88
N GLU A 55 -27.68 -8.84 10.20
CA GLU A 55 -27.89 -7.75 11.17
C GLU A 55 -26.89 -6.60 10.97
N LEU A 56 -25.62 -6.93 10.65
CA LEU A 56 -24.62 -5.91 10.33
C LEU A 56 -24.99 -5.14 9.06
N VAL A 57 -25.47 -5.82 8.02
CA VAL A 57 -25.94 -5.18 6.79
C VAL A 57 -27.18 -4.33 7.04
N ALA A 58 -28.11 -4.78 7.88
CA ALA A 58 -29.25 -3.96 8.29
C ALA A 58 -28.80 -2.67 9.00
N GLN A 59 -27.79 -2.75 9.88
CA GLN A 59 -27.20 -1.55 10.50
C GLN A 59 -26.47 -0.66 9.49
N LEU A 60 -25.74 -1.23 8.53
CA LEU A 60 -25.07 -0.48 7.46
C LEU A 60 -26.06 0.31 6.61
N ILE A 61 -27.22 -0.28 6.28
CA ILE A 61 -28.28 0.37 5.50
C ILE A 61 -28.96 1.48 6.33
N ALA A 62 -29.18 1.24 7.62
CA ALA A 62 -29.81 2.22 8.51
C ALA A 62 -28.86 3.34 8.96
N ALA A 63 -27.54 3.15 8.84
CA ALA A 63 -26.53 4.09 9.30
C ALA A 63 -26.61 5.41 8.52
N ARG A 64 -26.65 6.52 9.26
CA ARG A 64 -26.66 7.88 8.69
C ARG A 64 -25.26 8.40 8.40
N THR A 65 -24.23 7.78 8.98
CA THR A 65 -22.82 8.14 8.84
C THR A 65 -22.04 7.01 8.16
N GLY A 66 -20.92 7.37 7.53
CA GLY A 66 -20.05 6.41 6.84
C GLY A 66 -19.15 5.58 7.75
N GLU A 67 -19.16 5.80 9.06
CA GLU A 67 -18.15 5.29 9.99
C GLU A 67 -18.18 3.76 10.12
N LEU A 68 -19.36 3.15 10.27
CA LEU A 68 -19.48 1.69 10.32
C LEU A 68 -19.01 1.06 9.00
N ALA A 69 -19.33 1.69 7.87
CA ALA A 69 -18.86 1.23 6.58
C ALA A 69 -17.32 1.33 6.47
N ASP A 70 -16.71 2.39 7.00
CA ASP A 70 -15.24 2.51 7.04
C ASP A 70 -14.60 1.43 7.92
N GLN A 71 -15.17 1.13 9.09
CA GLN A 71 -14.70 0.05 9.97
C GLN A 71 -14.78 -1.33 9.28
N VAL A 72 -15.90 -1.61 8.60
CA VAL A 72 -16.11 -2.85 7.86
C VAL A 72 -15.10 -2.98 6.72
N VAL A 73 -14.90 -1.91 5.95
CA VAL A 73 -13.93 -1.89 4.85
C VAL A 73 -12.52 -2.11 5.38
N ASP A 74 -12.12 -1.37 6.41
CA ASP A 74 -10.78 -1.44 7.00
C ASP A 74 -10.44 -2.85 7.49
N ALA A 75 -11.38 -3.52 8.15
CA ALA A 75 -11.23 -4.91 8.61
C ALA A 75 -11.07 -5.91 7.45
N LEU A 76 -11.64 -5.63 6.28
CA LEU A 76 -11.59 -6.51 5.11
C LEU A 76 -10.35 -6.30 4.24
N LEU A 77 -9.69 -5.15 4.34
CA LEU A 77 -8.50 -4.84 3.55
C LEU A 77 -7.42 -5.90 3.75
N ASN A 78 -6.71 -6.20 2.67
CA ASN A 78 -5.54 -7.06 2.75
C ASN A 78 -4.25 -6.25 3.00
N GLN A 79 -3.89 -6.12 4.27
CA GLN A 79 -2.75 -5.32 4.73
C GLN A 79 -1.45 -6.14 4.90
N GLU A 80 -1.29 -7.26 4.18
CA GLU A 80 -0.11 -8.13 4.31
C GLU A 80 1.19 -7.46 3.85
N THR A 81 2.10 -7.22 4.79
CA THR A 81 3.38 -6.54 4.55
C THR A 81 4.46 -7.04 5.51
N SER A 82 5.73 -6.79 5.17
CA SER A 82 6.88 -7.16 5.99
C SER A 82 8.07 -6.24 5.71
N PHE A 83 8.99 -6.16 6.67
CA PHE A 83 10.22 -5.41 6.46
C PHE A 83 11.05 -6.05 5.34
N PHE A 84 11.67 -5.21 4.52
CA PHE A 84 12.54 -5.61 3.42
C PHE A 84 11.94 -6.68 2.48
N ARG A 85 10.62 -6.62 2.23
CA ARG A 85 9.95 -7.50 1.27
C ARG A 85 10.54 -7.31 -0.13
N ASP A 86 11.04 -8.40 -0.71
CA ASP A 86 11.87 -8.44 -1.92
C ASP A 86 13.09 -7.51 -1.83
N VAL A 87 14.04 -7.85 -0.96
CA VAL A 87 15.28 -7.07 -0.67
C VAL A 87 15.95 -6.55 -1.96
N ALA A 88 16.08 -7.40 -2.98
CA ALA A 88 16.70 -7.03 -4.25
C ALA A 88 16.00 -5.86 -4.97
N VAL A 89 14.67 -5.73 -4.84
CA VAL A 89 13.93 -4.60 -5.40
C VAL A 89 14.26 -3.32 -4.63
N LEU A 90 14.34 -3.37 -3.30
CA LEU A 90 14.71 -2.20 -2.50
C LEU A 90 16.15 -1.76 -2.75
N ASP A 91 17.08 -2.71 -2.90
CA ASP A 91 18.46 -2.39 -3.27
C ASP A 91 18.54 -1.73 -4.65
N MET A 92 17.79 -2.22 -5.64
CA MET A 92 17.67 -1.57 -6.95
C MET A 92 17.04 -0.17 -6.87
N ILE A 93 16.08 0.07 -5.97
CA ILE A 93 15.53 1.41 -5.72
C ILE A 93 16.62 2.34 -5.22
N ALA A 94 17.44 1.90 -4.26
CA ALA A 94 18.54 2.71 -3.75
C ALA A 94 19.58 3.01 -4.84
N ASP A 95 19.95 2.01 -5.65
CA ASP A 95 20.88 2.21 -6.79
C ASP A 95 20.33 3.20 -7.83
N ALA A 96 19.02 3.11 -8.13
CA ALA A 96 18.35 4.03 -9.02
C ALA A 96 18.27 5.44 -8.45
N ALA A 97 17.90 5.58 -7.18
CA ALA A 97 17.84 6.86 -6.51
C ALA A 97 19.22 7.51 -6.43
N GLN A 98 20.29 6.74 -6.20
CA GLN A 98 21.65 7.26 -6.20
C GLN A 98 22.05 7.82 -7.57
N ALA A 99 21.75 7.10 -8.65
CA ALA A 99 22.00 7.58 -10.01
C ALA A 99 21.19 8.84 -10.34
N MET A 100 19.88 8.84 -10.01
CA MET A 100 19.02 10.01 -10.21
C MET A 100 19.48 11.22 -9.38
N GLN A 101 19.96 11.02 -8.16
CA GLN A 101 20.45 12.10 -7.30
C GLN A 101 21.73 12.74 -7.86
N ALA A 102 22.61 11.94 -8.45
CA ALA A 102 23.83 12.45 -9.11
C ALA A 102 23.48 13.37 -10.30
N GLU A 103 22.43 13.04 -11.05
CA GLU A 103 21.94 13.87 -12.17
C GLU A 103 21.13 15.09 -11.69
N ALA A 104 20.38 14.94 -10.60
CA ALA A 104 19.50 15.98 -10.06
C ALA A 104 20.23 17.09 -9.28
N GLY A 105 21.54 16.93 -9.01
CA GLY A 105 22.33 17.88 -8.24
C GLY A 105 21.79 18.06 -6.82
N HIS A 106 21.42 19.29 -6.46
CA HIS A 106 20.89 19.62 -5.12
C HIS A 106 19.39 19.37 -4.94
N ARG A 107 18.67 18.99 -6.00
CA ARG A 107 17.22 18.73 -5.89
C ARG A 107 17.00 17.46 -5.08
N ARG A 108 16.18 17.54 -4.04
CA ARG A 108 15.74 16.39 -3.26
C ARG A 108 14.84 15.49 -4.10
N LEU A 109 15.14 14.20 -4.15
CA LEU A 109 14.28 13.21 -4.81
C LEU A 109 12.99 13.00 -4.01
N ARG A 110 11.92 12.66 -4.73
CA ARG A 110 10.61 12.34 -4.13
C ARG A 110 10.24 10.90 -4.48
N ILE A 111 9.89 10.12 -3.45
CA ILE A 111 9.49 8.73 -3.58
C ILE A 111 8.07 8.58 -3.06
N TRP A 112 7.21 7.89 -3.80
CA TRP A 112 5.86 7.54 -3.34
C TRP A 112 5.76 6.04 -3.08
N SER A 113 5.53 5.63 -1.83
CA SER A 113 5.09 4.27 -1.49
C SER A 113 3.55 4.25 -1.43
N ALA A 114 2.95 3.75 -2.50
CA ALA A 114 1.51 3.71 -2.72
C ALA A 114 0.93 2.36 -2.27
N GLY A 115 0.08 2.38 -1.25
CA GLY A 115 -0.38 1.18 -0.54
C GLY A 115 0.63 0.71 0.51
N CYS A 116 1.07 1.61 1.38
CA CYS A 116 2.14 1.36 2.33
C CYS A 116 1.77 0.43 3.50
N SER A 117 0.49 0.08 3.65
CA SER A 117 -0.05 -0.71 4.75
C SER A 117 0.42 -0.16 6.11
N THR A 118 0.91 -1.01 7.01
CA THR A 118 1.39 -0.66 8.35
C THR A 118 2.80 -0.05 8.36
N GLY A 119 3.36 0.35 7.21
CA GLY A 119 4.54 1.22 7.11
C GLY A 119 5.89 0.51 6.97
N GLN A 120 5.94 -0.81 6.91
CA GLN A 120 7.19 -1.56 6.81
C GLN A 120 7.98 -1.25 5.53
N GLU A 121 7.31 -1.05 4.38
CA GLU A 121 7.97 -0.68 3.12
C GLU A 121 8.67 0.70 3.21
N PRO A 122 7.98 1.81 3.56
CA PRO A 122 8.63 3.11 3.64
C PRO A 122 9.69 3.17 4.76
N LEU A 123 9.49 2.47 5.89
CA LEU A 123 10.54 2.35 6.91
C LEU A 123 11.77 1.59 6.41
N SER A 124 11.57 0.53 5.61
CA SER A 124 12.68 -0.22 4.99
C SER A 124 13.50 0.66 4.05
N LEU A 125 12.83 1.50 3.25
CA LEU A 125 13.50 2.51 2.42
C LEU A 125 14.27 3.51 3.29
N ALA A 126 13.64 4.12 4.29
CA ALA A 126 14.31 5.11 5.14
C ALA A 126 15.55 4.55 5.86
N MET A 127 15.49 3.30 6.32
CA MET A 127 16.65 2.58 6.88
C MET A 127 17.75 2.39 5.83
N LEU A 128 17.38 1.90 4.64
CA LEU A 128 18.33 1.62 3.56
C LEU A 128 19.07 2.87 3.09
N PHE A 129 18.35 3.99 2.91
CA PHE A 129 18.96 5.27 2.52
C PHE A 129 19.92 5.78 3.60
N SER A 130 19.54 5.67 4.88
CA SER A 130 20.40 6.08 6.00
C SER A 130 21.65 5.21 6.10
N GLU A 131 21.53 3.90 5.89
CA GLU A 131 22.65 2.95 5.94
C GLU A 131 23.64 3.10 4.79
N ARG A 132 23.18 3.59 3.64
CA ARG A 132 24.01 3.89 2.46
C ARG A 132 24.55 5.32 2.46
N GLU A 133 24.32 6.07 3.53
CA GLU A 133 24.74 7.48 3.68
C GLU A 133 24.26 8.37 2.51
N MET A 134 23.08 8.06 1.97
CA MET A 134 22.49 8.78 0.86
C MET A 134 21.71 10.01 1.35
N PRO A 135 21.58 11.07 0.53
CA PRO A 135 20.65 12.16 0.81
C PRO A 135 19.23 11.63 1.03
N ASP A 136 18.57 12.08 2.09
CA ASP A 136 17.22 11.64 2.41
C ASP A 136 16.22 12.11 1.33
N PRO A 137 15.53 11.20 0.63
CA PRO A 137 14.44 11.58 -0.25
C PRO A 137 13.24 12.08 0.57
N GLU A 138 12.33 12.79 -0.07
CA GLU A 138 10.98 12.99 0.46
C GLU A 138 10.18 11.72 0.19
N ILE A 139 9.90 10.92 1.23
CA ILE A 139 9.09 9.70 1.09
C ILE A 139 7.65 10.01 1.48
N VAL A 140 6.76 10.00 0.51
CA VAL A 140 5.30 10.06 0.72
C VAL A 140 4.78 8.62 0.75
N ALA A 141 4.18 8.23 1.87
CA ALA A 141 3.63 6.89 2.07
C ALA A 141 2.12 6.99 2.23
N THR A 142 1.37 6.27 1.40
CA THR A 142 -0.08 6.40 1.38
C THR A 142 -0.79 5.06 1.47
N ASP A 143 -1.94 5.06 2.13
CA ASP A 143 -2.82 3.90 2.20
C ASP A 143 -4.28 4.34 2.31
N VAL A 144 -5.21 3.47 1.92
CA VAL A 144 -6.65 3.74 2.05
C VAL A 144 -7.11 3.53 3.49
N SER A 145 -6.43 2.66 4.25
CA SER A 145 -6.73 2.27 5.63
C SER A 145 -6.26 3.33 6.64
N PRO A 146 -7.17 4.04 7.34
CA PRO A 146 -6.79 4.93 8.42
C PRO A 146 -6.11 4.18 9.58
N ALA A 147 -6.54 2.94 9.86
CA ALA A 147 -5.99 2.15 10.96
C ALA A 147 -4.55 1.70 10.66
N ALA A 148 -4.26 1.23 9.44
CA ALA A 148 -2.91 0.88 9.05
C ALA A 148 -1.98 2.10 9.05
N LEU A 149 -2.45 3.26 8.62
CA LEU A 149 -1.68 4.50 8.71
C LEU A 149 -1.43 4.95 10.15
N ALA A 150 -2.39 4.77 11.05
CA ALA A 150 -2.19 5.05 12.47
C ALA A 150 -1.08 4.15 13.05
N ARG A 151 -1.08 2.86 12.69
CA ARG A 151 0.00 1.93 13.06
C ARG A 151 1.34 2.35 12.47
N ALA A 152 1.39 2.68 11.19
CA ALA A 152 2.59 3.14 10.49
C ALA A 152 3.20 4.40 11.14
N ARG A 153 2.37 5.40 11.47
CA ARG A 153 2.79 6.62 12.18
C ARG A 153 3.32 6.34 13.58
N SER A 154 2.75 5.35 14.28
CA SER A 154 3.23 4.97 15.61
C SER A 154 4.58 4.25 15.57
N GLY A 155 4.97 3.69 14.41
CA GLY A 155 6.21 2.93 14.25
C GLY A 155 6.29 1.70 15.14
N ARG A 156 5.17 1.21 15.66
CA ARG A 156 5.12 0.16 16.68
C ARG A 156 4.70 -1.17 16.07
N PHE A 157 5.53 -2.18 16.30
CA PHE A 157 5.42 -3.51 15.72
C PHE A 157 5.57 -4.57 16.79
N SER A 158 4.76 -5.62 16.69
CA SER A 158 4.89 -6.79 17.56
C SER A 158 6.20 -7.54 17.29
N GLN A 159 6.58 -8.43 18.22
CA GLN A 159 7.70 -9.35 18.03
C GLN A 159 7.62 -10.14 16.71
N PHE A 160 6.43 -10.58 16.31
CA PHE A 160 6.23 -11.34 15.07
C PHE A 160 6.49 -10.48 13.84
N GLU A 161 5.99 -9.25 13.83
CA GLU A 161 6.12 -8.33 12.69
C GLU A 161 7.55 -7.83 12.52
N ILE A 162 8.24 -7.49 13.61
CA ILE A 162 9.60 -6.99 13.55
C ILE A 162 10.57 -8.07 13.07
N GLN A 163 10.36 -9.34 13.43
CA GLN A 163 11.22 -10.45 13.01
C GLN A 163 10.98 -10.88 11.57
N ARG A 164 9.91 -10.41 10.94
CA ARG A 164 9.56 -10.78 9.57
C ARG A 164 10.33 -9.91 8.56
N GLY A 165 11.50 -10.42 8.17
CA GLY A 165 12.33 -9.83 7.10
C GLY A 165 13.30 -8.75 7.55
N LEU A 166 13.27 -8.32 8.82
CA LEU A 166 14.24 -7.37 9.36
C LEU A 166 15.45 -8.11 9.98
N PRO A 167 16.68 -7.91 9.48
CA PRO A 167 17.87 -8.44 10.14
C PRO A 167 18.04 -7.88 11.55
N VAL A 168 18.49 -8.72 12.50
CA VAL A 168 18.67 -8.35 13.92
C VAL A 168 19.52 -7.08 14.10
N ARG A 169 20.57 -6.92 13.30
CA ARG A 169 21.41 -5.70 13.33
C ARG A 169 20.59 -4.44 13.08
N ARG A 170 19.71 -4.44 12.06
CA ARG A 170 18.83 -3.31 11.76
C ARG A 170 17.81 -3.08 12.86
N MET A 171 17.23 -4.16 13.39
CA MET A 171 16.31 -4.10 14.54
C MET A 171 16.95 -3.39 15.74
N MET A 172 18.15 -3.80 16.17
CA MET A 172 18.87 -3.18 17.29
C MET A 172 19.29 -1.72 17.01
N THR A 173 19.49 -1.37 15.73
CA THR A 173 19.95 -0.03 15.34
C THR A 173 18.79 0.96 15.30
N TRP A 174 17.63 0.53 14.78
CA TRP A 174 16.54 1.42 14.37
C TRP A 174 15.28 1.32 15.24
N PHE A 175 15.24 0.39 16.19
CA PHE A 175 14.08 0.17 17.05
C PHE A 175 14.48 0.02 18.52
N ASP A 176 13.60 0.50 19.40
CA ASP A 176 13.69 0.33 20.84
C ASP A 176 12.62 -0.67 21.31
N SER A 177 12.97 -1.53 22.27
CA SER A 177 12.01 -2.46 22.88
C SER A 177 11.22 -1.75 23.98
N VAL A 178 9.88 -1.76 23.87
CA VAL A 178 8.96 -1.08 24.79
C VAL A 178 7.76 -2.00 25.08
N ASN A 179 7.61 -2.46 26.32
CA ASN A 179 6.46 -3.25 26.78
C ASN A 179 6.07 -4.42 25.84
N ALA A 180 7.07 -5.20 25.41
CA ALA A 180 6.97 -6.33 24.47
C ALA A 180 6.77 -5.99 22.99
N ASP A 181 6.58 -4.72 22.64
CA ASP A 181 6.60 -4.23 21.27
C ASP A 181 7.97 -3.63 20.91
N TRP A 182 8.18 -3.44 19.61
CA TRP A 182 9.33 -2.72 19.05
C TRP A 182 8.86 -1.42 18.42
N VAL A 183 9.46 -0.31 18.84
CA VAL A 183 9.09 1.03 18.39
C VAL A 183 10.23 1.62 17.57
N ALA A 184 9.92 2.01 16.33
CA ALA A 184 10.87 2.67 15.44
C ALA A 184 11.35 3.98 16.07
N LYS A 185 12.66 4.22 15.99
CA LYS A 185 13.24 5.45 16.52
C LYS A 185 12.64 6.69 15.84
N PRO A 186 12.39 7.79 16.56
CA PRO A 186 11.69 8.96 16.02
C PRO A 186 12.33 9.55 14.76
N GLU A 187 13.66 9.55 14.66
CA GLU A 187 14.40 10.04 13.50
C GLU A 187 14.09 9.25 12.22
N LEU A 188 13.73 7.97 12.32
CA LEU A 188 13.36 7.16 11.18
C LEU A 188 11.94 7.54 10.70
N VAL A 189 10.99 7.65 11.63
CA VAL A 189 9.60 8.00 11.32
C VAL A 189 9.48 9.41 10.75
N ARG A 190 10.29 10.37 11.24
CA ARG A 190 10.30 11.77 10.76
C ARG A 190 10.74 11.92 9.30
N LYS A 191 11.40 10.93 8.71
CA LYS A 191 11.76 10.91 7.28
C LYS A 191 10.56 10.64 6.37
N LEU A 192 9.41 10.25 6.94
CA LEU A 192 8.24 9.76 6.20
C LEU A 192 7.05 10.70 6.33
N GLN A 193 6.29 10.87 5.23
CA GLN A 193 5.02 11.58 5.22
C GLN A 193 3.86 10.60 4.95
N PHE A 194 3.14 10.24 6.02
CA PHE A 194 1.98 9.35 5.93
C PHE A 194 0.69 10.10 5.61
N ARG A 195 0.02 9.75 4.51
CA ARG A 195 -1.26 10.37 4.09
C ARG A 195 -2.30 9.31 3.75
N GLN A 196 -3.57 9.58 4.08
CA GLN A 196 -4.66 8.75 3.57
C GLN A 196 -4.86 9.06 2.09
N HIS A 197 -4.98 8.02 1.28
CA HIS A 197 -5.17 8.14 -0.17
C HIS A 197 -5.82 6.87 -0.71
N ASN A 198 -6.87 7.06 -1.49
CA ASN A 198 -7.49 5.99 -2.27
C ASN A 198 -6.97 6.03 -3.71
N LEU A 199 -6.12 5.07 -4.06
CA LEU A 199 -5.54 4.92 -5.40
C LEU A 199 -6.55 4.85 -6.55
N THR A 200 -7.81 4.51 -6.25
CA THR A 200 -8.86 4.26 -7.25
C THR A 200 -9.81 5.43 -7.43
N LEU A 201 -9.85 6.36 -6.47
CA LEU A 201 -10.80 7.48 -6.44
C LEU A 201 -10.10 8.85 -6.38
N ASP A 202 -8.98 8.94 -5.68
CA ASP A 202 -8.30 10.20 -5.41
C ASP A 202 -7.29 10.52 -6.51
N ALA A 203 -7.13 11.79 -6.82
CA ALA A 203 -5.99 12.26 -7.60
C ALA A 203 -4.67 11.94 -6.87
N ALA A 204 -3.58 11.79 -7.62
CA ALA A 204 -2.28 11.51 -7.03
C ALA A 204 -1.85 12.59 -6.03
N PRO A 205 -1.05 12.25 -5.00
CA PRO A 205 -0.48 13.24 -4.09
C PRO A 205 0.26 14.34 -4.85
N ALA A 206 0.17 15.58 -4.35
CA ALA A 206 0.67 16.75 -5.06
C ALA A 206 2.15 16.67 -5.47
N GLY A 207 2.43 17.23 -6.66
CA GLY A 207 3.74 17.23 -7.31
C GLY A 207 4.04 15.93 -8.05
N CYS A 208 5.26 15.82 -8.58
CA CYS A 208 5.71 14.62 -9.30
C CYS A 208 6.78 13.85 -8.52
N PHE A 209 6.85 12.54 -8.73
CA PHE A 209 7.74 11.60 -8.05
C PHE A 209 8.81 11.06 -8.98
N ASP A 210 10.03 10.92 -8.48
CA ASP A 210 11.14 10.31 -9.20
C ASP A 210 11.01 8.77 -9.20
N ILE A 211 10.53 8.21 -8.08
CA ILE A 211 10.25 6.77 -7.95
C ILE A 211 8.88 6.57 -7.31
N ILE A 212 8.08 5.66 -7.87
CA ILE A 212 6.81 5.22 -7.30
C ILE A 212 6.90 3.71 -7.04
N LEU A 213 6.56 3.29 -5.82
CA LEU A 213 6.33 1.90 -5.47
C LEU A 213 4.82 1.68 -5.37
N CYS A 214 4.28 0.73 -6.11
CA CYS A 214 2.90 0.27 -5.97
C CYS A 214 2.92 -1.26 -5.96
N ARG A 215 3.34 -1.83 -4.82
CA ARG A 215 3.74 -3.22 -4.71
C ARG A 215 2.75 -4.05 -3.90
N ASN A 216 2.30 -5.14 -4.49
CA ASN A 216 1.36 -6.10 -3.91
C ASN A 216 -0.01 -5.49 -3.56
N VAL A 217 -0.40 -4.41 -4.24
CA VAL A 217 -1.66 -3.69 -4.04
C VAL A 217 -2.69 -4.09 -5.07
N MET A 218 -2.30 -4.13 -6.35
CA MET A 218 -3.19 -4.29 -7.49
C MET A 218 -3.64 -5.74 -7.70
N LEU A 219 -3.05 -6.69 -6.97
CA LEU A 219 -3.43 -8.11 -6.96
C LEU A 219 -4.91 -8.36 -6.63
N TYR A 220 -5.55 -7.42 -5.92
CA TYR A 220 -6.94 -7.52 -5.48
C TYR A 220 -7.89 -6.67 -6.32
N PHE A 221 -7.40 -6.02 -7.38
CA PHE A 221 -8.20 -5.10 -8.19
C PHE A 221 -8.69 -5.76 -9.48
N SER A 222 -9.90 -5.39 -9.90
CA SER A 222 -10.38 -5.73 -11.24
C SER A 222 -9.51 -5.08 -12.32
N VAL A 223 -9.56 -5.59 -13.56
CA VAL A 223 -8.82 -5.01 -14.70
C VAL A 223 -9.15 -3.52 -14.89
N ALA A 224 -10.42 -3.14 -14.76
CA ALA A 224 -10.86 -1.76 -14.89
C ALA A 224 -10.29 -0.85 -13.79
N VAL A 225 -10.24 -1.34 -12.55
CA VAL A 225 -9.64 -0.59 -11.42
C VAL A 225 -8.13 -0.46 -11.60
N ARG A 226 -7.43 -1.53 -12.02
CA ARG A 226 -5.99 -1.47 -12.30
C ARG A 226 -5.63 -0.41 -13.35
N ARG A 227 -6.43 -0.28 -14.41
CA ARG A 227 -6.25 0.78 -15.43
C ARG A 227 -6.29 2.17 -14.81
N LYS A 228 -7.33 2.47 -14.02
CA LYS A 228 -7.45 3.76 -13.31
C LYS A 228 -6.25 4.03 -12.41
N VAL A 229 -5.79 3.00 -11.69
CA VAL A 229 -4.59 3.13 -10.85
C VAL A 229 -3.38 3.48 -11.71
N PHE A 230 -3.15 2.79 -12.83
CA PHE A 230 -2.05 3.13 -13.75
C PHE A 230 -2.15 4.55 -14.30
N ASP A 231 -3.34 5.05 -14.61
CA ASP A 231 -3.55 6.44 -15.03
C ASP A 231 -3.11 7.42 -13.93
N THR A 232 -3.51 7.17 -12.68
CA THR A 232 -3.09 7.94 -11.51
C THR A 232 -1.57 7.90 -11.33
N LEU A 233 -0.94 6.73 -11.41
CA LEU A 233 0.51 6.58 -11.29
C LEU A 233 1.25 7.31 -12.43
N ALA A 234 0.76 7.22 -13.66
CA ALA A 234 1.35 7.86 -14.84
C ALA A 234 1.25 9.39 -14.81
N SER A 235 0.21 9.93 -14.16
CA SER A 235 0.04 11.37 -13.93
C SER A 235 1.03 11.93 -12.90
N ALA A 236 1.49 11.08 -11.97
CA ALA A 236 2.30 11.47 -10.82
C ALA A 236 3.81 11.27 -11.05
N ILE A 237 4.20 10.42 -12.00
CA ILE A 237 5.60 10.09 -12.22
C ILE A 237 6.29 11.16 -13.08
N ARG A 238 7.51 11.56 -12.68
CA ARG A 238 8.35 12.47 -13.46
C ARG A 238 8.79 11.81 -14.78
N PRO A 239 9.05 12.60 -15.84
CA PRO A 239 9.83 12.12 -16.98
C PRO A 239 11.16 11.52 -16.49
N GLY A 240 11.54 10.35 -17.02
CA GLY A 240 12.69 9.57 -16.55
C GLY A 240 12.51 8.85 -15.20
N GLY A 241 11.37 9.00 -14.53
CA GLY A 241 11.07 8.33 -13.27
C GLY A 241 10.79 6.83 -13.41
N LEU A 242 10.83 6.11 -12.29
CA LEU A 242 10.65 4.66 -12.25
C LEU A 242 9.43 4.23 -11.43
N LEU A 243 8.70 3.25 -11.95
CA LEU A 243 7.62 2.54 -11.25
C LEU A 243 8.10 1.14 -10.87
N ALA A 244 8.02 0.80 -9.58
CA ALA A 244 8.27 -0.53 -9.05
C ALA A 244 6.94 -1.22 -8.70
N LEU A 245 6.71 -2.42 -9.25
CA LEU A 245 5.56 -3.27 -8.94
C LEU A 245 5.99 -4.49 -8.13
N GLY A 246 5.04 -5.13 -7.46
CA GLY A 246 5.29 -6.33 -6.66
C GLY A 246 5.48 -7.58 -7.52
N ALA A 247 6.03 -8.62 -6.92
CA ALA A 247 6.14 -9.93 -7.59
C ALA A 247 4.77 -10.41 -8.07
N GLY A 248 4.66 -10.73 -9.36
CA GLY A 248 3.42 -11.17 -10.00
C GLY A 248 2.53 -10.05 -10.56
N GLU A 249 2.91 -8.79 -10.38
CA GLU A 249 2.22 -7.65 -10.99
C GLU A 249 2.95 -7.19 -12.27
N THR A 250 2.19 -6.76 -13.28
CA THR A 250 2.74 -6.34 -14.58
C THR A 250 1.91 -5.24 -15.21
N VAL A 251 2.56 -4.43 -16.05
CA VAL A 251 1.91 -3.43 -16.92
C VAL A 251 1.39 -4.05 -18.22
N ILE A 252 1.92 -5.22 -18.62
CA ILE A 252 1.64 -5.86 -19.90
C ILE A 252 0.15 -6.23 -20.00
N GLY A 253 -0.52 -5.73 -21.04
CA GLY A 253 -1.95 -5.92 -21.25
C GLY A 253 -2.85 -5.18 -20.24
N GLN A 254 -2.27 -4.36 -19.36
CA GLN A 254 -3.00 -3.56 -18.38
C GLN A 254 -3.01 -2.07 -18.74
N THR A 255 -1.91 -1.53 -19.27
CA THR A 255 -1.76 -0.10 -19.60
C THR A 255 -0.72 0.11 -20.71
N ASP A 256 -0.87 1.20 -21.46
CA ASP A 256 0.10 1.67 -22.46
C ASP A 256 0.97 2.83 -21.90
N HIS A 257 0.74 3.25 -20.66
CA HIS A 257 1.50 4.34 -20.03
C HIS A 257 2.91 3.95 -19.62
N PHE A 258 3.20 2.65 -19.50
CA PHE A 258 4.44 2.14 -18.93
C PHE A 258 5.02 1.01 -19.77
N THR A 259 6.35 1.02 -19.92
CA THR A 259 7.13 -0.04 -20.56
C THR A 259 8.20 -0.55 -19.59
N PRO A 260 8.61 -1.84 -19.67
CA PRO A 260 9.71 -2.35 -18.87
C PRO A 260 10.97 -1.47 -18.96
N CYS A 261 11.63 -1.26 -17.82
CA CYS A 261 12.90 -0.55 -17.74
C CYS A 261 14.04 -1.49 -18.15
N GLU A 262 14.87 -1.02 -19.07
CA GLU A 262 16.01 -1.80 -19.59
C GLU A 262 17.13 -1.94 -18.53
N LYS A 263 17.31 -0.91 -17.70
CA LYS A 263 18.39 -0.83 -16.70
C LYS A 263 18.05 -1.54 -15.39
N TYR A 264 16.80 -1.46 -14.94
CA TYR A 264 16.36 -1.98 -13.65
C TYR A 264 15.28 -3.05 -13.87
N ARG A 265 15.66 -4.33 -13.78
CA ARG A 265 14.75 -5.45 -14.04
C ARG A 265 13.59 -5.44 -13.04
N GLY A 266 12.36 -5.54 -13.56
CA GLY A 266 11.14 -5.51 -12.75
C GLY A 266 10.59 -4.11 -12.49
N PHE A 267 11.27 -3.07 -12.98
CA PHE A 267 10.80 -1.69 -12.96
C PHE A 267 10.24 -1.32 -14.31
N TYR A 268 9.46 -0.25 -14.33
CA TYR A 268 8.83 0.29 -15.52
C TYR A 268 9.10 1.79 -15.63
N ARG A 269 9.21 2.29 -16.86
CA ARG A 269 9.34 3.72 -17.15
C ARG A 269 8.09 4.21 -17.86
N ARG A 270 7.74 5.47 -17.65
CA ARG A 270 6.63 6.09 -18.38
C ARG A 270 6.97 6.15 -19.87
N VAL A 271 6.02 5.79 -20.72
CA VAL A 271 6.11 6.02 -22.16
C VAL A 271 5.98 7.54 -22.38
N GLU A 272 6.98 8.13 -23.03
CA GLU A 272 6.89 9.52 -23.46
C GLU A 272 6.00 9.60 -24.70
N ALA A 273 5.07 10.56 -24.73
CA ALA A 273 4.28 10.79 -25.92
C ALA A 273 5.21 11.17 -27.08
N PRO A 274 5.00 10.67 -28.31
CA PRO A 274 5.74 11.14 -29.47
C PRO A 274 5.45 12.64 -29.66
N GLY A 275 6.44 13.49 -29.35
CA GLY A 275 6.34 14.94 -29.58
C GLY A 275 6.40 15.80 -28.32
N THR A 276 7.52 15.76 -27.61
CA THR A 276 8.06 16.97 -26.95
C THR A 276 9.59 16.94 -27.03
N LEU A 277 10.11 16.80 -28.25
CA LEU A 277 11.43 17.35 -28.55
C LEU A 277 11.27 18.87 -28.47
N LEU A 278 11.50 19.44 -27.29
CA LEU A 278 11.78 20.87 -27.19
C LEU A 278 13.00 21.13 -28.06
N ALA A 279 12.77 21.93 -29.11
CA ALA A 279 13.80 22.48 -29.94
C ALA A 279 14.86 23.14 -29.04
N THR A 280 16.04 22.55 -28.99
CA THR A 280 17.26 23.25 -28.61
C THR A 280 17.63 24.15 -29.79
N ALA A 281 17.40 25.44 -29.63
CA ALA A 281 18.07 26.51 -30.36
C ALA A 281 18.78 27.40 -29.33
#